data_AF-A0A845ZZ72-F1
#
_entry.id   AF-A0A845ZZ72-F1
#
_cell.length_a   1.000
_cell.length_b   1.000
_cell.length_c   1.000
_cell.angle_alpha   90.00
_cell.angle_beta   90.00
_cell.angle_gamma   90.00
#
_symmetry.space_group_name_H-M   'P 1'
#
loop_
_entity.id
_entity.type
_entity.pdbx_description
1 polymer ?
#
loop_
_entity_poly.entity_id
_entity_poly.type
_entity_poly.pdbx_seq_one_letter_code
_entity_poly.pdbx_strand_id
1 'polypeptide(L)' 'MQIHADLTQRVVVYSEELPWVDSPMAGVQRRMLERDGEEVARATSLVRYQTGSFFSAHTHGGGEEFLVL' A
#
# COMPACT_ATOMS: atom_id res chain seq x y z
N MET A 1 3.95 -0.16 12.25
CA MET A 1 4.94 -0.90 11.46
C MET A 1 5.80 0.14 10.77
N GLN A 2 7.09 -0.13 10.61
CA GLN A 2 8.00 0.79 9.91
C GLN A 2 8.68 0.05 8.76
N ILE A 3 8.48 0.56 7.55
CA ILE A 3 9.07 0.05 6.31
C ILE A 3 9.64 1.25 5.58
N HIS A 4 10.97 1.34 5.44
CA HIS A 4 11.64 2.45 4.74
C HIS A 4 11.16 3.85 5.16
N ALA A 5 10.87 4.02 6.46
CA ALA A 5 10.20 5.20 7.01
C ALA A 5 11.11 6.44 7.15
N ASP A 6 12.43 6.26 7.12
CA ASP A 6 13.39 7.36 7.16
C ASP A 6 13.52 8.01 5.78
N LEU A 7 12.87 9.17 5.62
CA LEU A 7 12.84 9.93 4.36
C LEU A 7 14.15 10.63 4.02
N THR A 8 15.14 10.61 4.92
CA THR A 8 16.48 11.10 4.62
C THR A 8 17.33 10.06 3.88
N GLN A 9 16.87 8.80 3.82
CA GLN A 9 17.59 7.72 3.18
C GLN A 9 17.04 7.42 1.79
N ARG A 10 17.95 7.20 0.84
CA ARG A 10 17.58 6.66 -0.47
C ARG A 10 17.32 5.17 -0.35
N VAL A 11 16.14 4.75 -0.78
CA VAL A 11 15.77 3.33 -0.89
C VAL A 11 15.47 3.00 -2.35
N VAL A 12 15.91 1.82 -2.80
CA VAL A 12 15.54 1.24 -4.08
C VAL A 12 14.86 -0.08 -3.79
N VAL A 13 13.60 -0.21 -4.21
CA VAL A 13 12.80 -1.43 -4.01
C VAL A 13 12.54 -2.06 -5.37
N TYR A 14 12.98 -3.31 -5.54
CA TYR A 14 12.55 -4.12 -6.68
C TYR A 14 11.21 -4.78 -6.33
N SER A 15 10.12 -4.10 -6.68
CA SER A 15 8.78 -4.45 -6.20
C SER A 15 8.33 -5.85 -6.63
N GLU A 16 8.89 -6.41 -7.70
CA GLU A 16 8.59 -7.77 -8.19
C GLU A 16 9.05 -8.88 -7.25
N GLU A 17 10.08 -8.66 -6.44
CA GLU A 17 10.57 -9.63 -5.45
C GLU A 17 9.80 -9.58 -4.13
N LEU A 18 8.98 -8.55 -3.91
CA LEU A 18 8.16 -8.47 -2.70
C LEU A 18 7.01 -9.49 -2.77
N PRO A 19 6.71 -10.20 -1.67
CA PRO A 19 5.53 -11.04 -1.61
C PRO A 19 4.28 -10.17 -1.67
N TRP A 20 3.23 -10.68 -2.30
CA TRP A 20 1.88 -10.12 -2.15
C TRP A 20 1.38 -10.45 -0.75
N VAL A 21 0.91 -9.42 -0.03
CA VAL A 21 0.29 -9.56 1.28
C VAL A 21 -1.18 -9.22 1.17
N ASP A 22 -2.05 -10.03 1.76
CA ASP A 22 -3.48 -9.74 1.78
C ASP A 22 -3.74 -8.44 2.54
N SER A 23 -4.60 -7.60 1.97
CA SER A 23 -5.17 -6.47 2.70
C SER A 23 -6.37 -6.92 3.54
N PRO A 24 -6.87 -6.10 4.47
CA PRO A 24 -8.15 -6.36 5.13
C PRO A 24 -9.34 -6.49 4.16
N MET A 25 -9.19 -6.03 2.91
CA MET A 25 -10.22 -6.10 1.88
C MET A 25 -10.04 -7.35 1.03
N ALA A 26 -11.08 -8.18 0.99
CA ALA A 26 -11.09 -9.41 0.21
C ALA A 26 -10.83 -9.13 -1.28
N GLY A 27 -9.92 -9.91 -1.88
CA GLY A 27 -9.53 -9.76 -3.28
C GLY A 27 -8.56 -8.60 -3.56
N VAL A 28 -8.10 -7.89 -2.53
CA VAL A 28 -7.08 -6.83 -2.68
C VAL A 28 -5.81 -7.24 -1.96
N GLN A 29 -4.70 -7.20 -2.68
CA GLN A 29 -3.37 -7.53 -2.16
C GLN A 29 -2.41 -6.37 -2.37
N ARG A 30 -1.40 -6.29 -1.52
CA ARG A 30 -0.44 -5.19 -1.51
C ARG A 30 1.00 -5.67 -1.39
N ARG A 31 1.88 -4.93 -2.06
CA ARG A 31 3.33 -4.90 -1.85
C ARG A 31 3.66 -3.55 -1.24
N MET A 32 4.06 -3.54 0.02
CA MET A 32 4.31 -2.31 0.77
C MET A 32 5.71 -1.80 0.44
N LEU A 33 5.82 -0.57 -0.05
CA LEU A 33 7.09 0.03 -0.46
C LEU A 33 7.65 0.93 0.65
N GLU A 34 6.79 1.72 1.28
CA GLU A 34 7.11 2.58 2.41
C GLU A 34 5.91 2.61 3.36
N ARG A 35 6.18 2.67 4.67
CA ARG A 35 5.15 2.81 5.69
C ARG A 35 5.72 3.39 6.98
N ASP A 36 5.00 4.36 7.53
CA ASP A 36 5.16 4.81 8.92
C ASP A 36 3.80 4.78 9.65
N GLY A 37 3.61 3.78 10.51
CA GLY A 37 2.39 3.59 11.31
C GLY A 37 1.74 2.21 11.20
N GLU A 38 0.67 2.00 11.96
CA GLU A 38 -0.14 0.77 11.94
C GLU A 38 -1.46 1.01 11.18
N GLU A 39 -2.60 1.11 11.86
CA GLU A 39 -3.93 1.25 11.23
C GLU A 39 -4.07 2.56 10.44
N VAL A 40 -3.62 3.66 11.03
CA VAL A 40 -3.43 4.95 10.35
C VAL A 40 -1.94 5.10 10.08
N ALA A 41 -1.57 5.20 8.81
CA ALA A 41 -0.17 5.28 8.40
C ALA A 41 -0.04 6.13 7.15
N ARG A 42 1.09 6.86 7.04
CA ARG A 42 1.59 7.26 5.72
C ARG A 42 2.11 5.99 5.05
N ALA A 43 1.63 5.73 3.84
CA ALA A 43 1.95 4.49 3.15
C ALA A 43 2.07 4.70 1.64
N THR A 44 3.09 4.09 1.07
CA THR A 44 3.24 3.93 -0.37
C THR A 44 3.23 2.43 -0.68
N SER A 45 2.34 1.99 -1.56
CA SER A 45 2.16 0.56 -1.86
C SER A 45 1.81 0.33 -3.32
N LEU A 46 2.30 -0.77 -3.88
CA LEU A 46 1.73 -1.33 -5.10
C LEU A 46 0.55 -2.22 -4.69
N VAL A 47 -0.63 -1.93 -5.22
CA VAL A 47 -1.86 -2.66 -4.91
C VAL A 47 -2.40 -3.35 -6.15
N ARG A 48 -2.96 -4.54 -5.98
CA ARG A 48 -3.70 -5.23 -7.05
C ARG A 48 -5.09 -5.62 -6.56
N TYR A 49 -6.05 -5.44 -7.45
CA TYR A 49 -7.44 -5.81 -7.25
C TYR A 49 -7.75 -7.02 -8.13
N GLN A 50 -8.37 -8.05 -7.56
CA GLN A 50 -8.90 -9.16 -8.33
C GLN A 50 -10.06 -8.69 -9.22
N THR A 51 -10.34 -9.42 -10.29
CA THR A 51 -11.48 -9.15 -11.15
C THR A 51 -12.77 -9.16 -10.34
N GLY A 52 -13.57 -8.09 -10.47
CA GLY A 52 -14.83 -7.95 -9.76
C GLY A 52 -14.70 -7.51 -8.29
N SER A 53 -13.50 -7.15 -7.83
CA SER A 53 -13.32 -6.54 -6.51
C SER A 53 -14.14 -5.25 -6.39
N PHE A 54 -14.87 -5.14 -5.29
CA PHE A 54 -15.61 -3.94 -4.91
C PHE A 54 -15.39 -3.67 -3.42
N PHE A 55 -15.64 -2.43 -3.00
CA PHE A 55 -15.53 -2.07 -1.59
C PHE A 55 -16.55 -1.03 -1.17
N SER A 56 -16.89 -1.07 0.12
CA SER A 56 -17.75 -0.06 0.74
C SER A 56 -17.11 1.31 0.62
N ALA A 57 -17.94 2.34 0.45
CA ALA A 57 -17.50 3.72 0.48
C ALA A 57 -16.71 4.00 1.76
N HIS A 58 -15.61 4.73 1.62
CA HIS A 58 -14.77 5.16 2.73
C HIS A 58 -14.27 6.58 2.48
N THR A 59 -13.69 7.20 3.50
CA THR A 59 -13.19 8.57 3.44
C THR A 59 -11.67 8.59 3.46
N HIS A 60 -11.09 9.57 2.78
CA HIS A 60 -9.64 9.78 2.70
C HIS A 60 -9.21 10.91 3.61
N GLY A 61 -9.23 10.68 4.93
CA GLY A 61 -8.89 11.70 5.93
C GLY A 61 -7.50 12.33 5.75
N GLY A 62 -6.54 11.57 5.22
CA GLY A 62 -5.18 12.03 4.88
C GLY A 62 -4.91 12.24 3.40
N GLY A 63 -5.95 12.12 2.55
CA GLY A 63 -5.81 12.06 1.09
C GLY A 63 -5.47 10.68 0.55
N GLU A 64 -5.68 10.50 -0.75
CA GLU A 64 -5.31 9.30 -1.50
C GLU A 64 -4.83 9.74 -2.89
N GLU A 65 -3.63 9.28 -3.27
CA GLU A 65 -3.06 9.47 -4.61
C GLU A 65 -2.70 8.10 -5.17
N PHE A 66 -3.03 7.85 -6.43
CA PHE A 66 -2.68 6.61 -7.09
C PHE A 66 -2.42 6.81 -8.59
N LEU A 67 -1.62 5.90 -9.15
CA LEU A 67 -1.41 5.74 -10.58
C LEU A 67 -1.87 4.33 -10.97
N VAL A 68 -2.71 4.25 -12.01
CA VAL A 68 -3.08 2.96 -12.62
C VAL A 68 -1.94 2.53 -13.56
N LEU A 69 -1.36 1.37 -13.30
CA LEU A 69 -0.25 0.77 -14.05
C LEU A 69 -0.73 -0.16 -15.18
#